data_AF-A0A4W3K6C3-F1
#
_entry.id   AF-A0A4W3K6C3-F1
#
_cell.length_a   1.000
_cell.length_b   1.000
_cell.length_c   1.000
_cell.angle_alpha   90.00
_cell.angle_beta   90.00
_cell.angle_gamma   90.00
#
_symmetry.space_group_name_H-M   'P 1'
#
loop_
_entity.id
_entity.type
_entity.pdbx_description
1 polymer ?
#
loop_
_entity_poly.entity_id
_entity_poly.type
_entity_poly.pdbx_seq_one_letter_code
_entity_poly.pdbx_strand_id
1 'polypeptide(L)'
;RELYYARMCFVRSLLMLCRLPSRCQHGGVSHQDRGARYQLSLAEAVTLCDSLGSSLANLGQVQAAQRAGFQTCRYGWIQDGLVAISRVTPHANCANNLTGVYTSARDSSQKFDALCFNYTGITVNGPTSSPPDNARKPTRPSSTSEAPQTSVHVGGVSLPPTTGNWNSFSITQPSVGTP
;
A
#
# COMPACT_ATOMS: atom_id res chain seq x y z
N ARG A 1 17.37 -24.86 24.58
CA ARG A 1 17.73 -24.20 23.30
C ARG A 1 17.16 -22.77 23.17
N GLU A 2 16.09 -22.42 23.88
CA GLU A 2 15.49 -21.07 23.96
C GLU A 2 16.31 -19.98 24.68
N LEU A 3 17.42 -20.33 25.36
CA LEU A 3 18.20 -19.37 26.16
C LEU A 3 19.48 -18.85 25.46
N TYR A 4 19.83 -19.39 24.29
CA TYR A 4 21.05 -19.00 23.57
C TYR A 4 20.87 -17.69 22.79
N TYR A 5 19.66 -17.40 22.30
CA TYR A 5 19.37 -16.15 21.60
C TYR A 5 19.05 -14.97 22.52
N ALA A 6 18.73 -15.21 23.80
CA ALA A 6 18.39 -14.14 24.75
C ALA A 6 19.63 -13.43 25.34
N ARG A 7 20.81 -14.06 25.32
CA ARG A 7 22.03 -13.52 25.97
C ARG A 7 22.91 -12.63 25.09
N MET A 8 22.73 -12.65 23.76
CA MET A 8 23.52 -11.80 22.86
C MET A 8 22.93 -10.40 22.62
N CYS A 9 21.72 -10.11 23.11
CA CYS A 9 21.09 -8.80 22.94
C CYS A 9 21.49 -7.75 23.99
N PHE A 10 22.28 -8.10 25.02
CA PHE A 10 22.48 -7.22 26.18
C PHE A 10 23.84 -6.52 26.28
N VAL A 11 24.80 -6.78 25.39
CA VAL A 11 26.17 -6.27 25.55
C VAL A 11 26.69 -5.56 24.32
N ARG A 12 26.05 -4.43 23.96
CA ARG A 12 26.70 -3.18 23.50
C ARG A 12 25.67 -2.15 23.07
N SER A 13 25.47 -1.18 23.97
CA SER A 13 25.20 0.24 23.72
C SER A 13 24.09 0.64 22.73
N LEU A 14 22.97 1.11 23.30
CA LEU A 14 22.15 2.22 22.80
C LEU A 14 21.45 2.12 21.42
N LEU A 15 21.26 0.92 20.86
CA LEU A 15 20.43 0.68 19.65
C LEU A 15 19.13 -0.09 19.93
N MET A 16 18.70 -0.14 21.19
CA MET A 16 17.55 -0.95 21.61
C MET A 16 16.20 -0.21 21.50
N LEU A 17 15.92 0.43 20.36
CA LEU A 17 14.58 0.95 20.04
C LEU A 17 13.70 -0.06 19.28
N CYS A 18 14.23 -1.24 18.97
CA CYS A 18 13.49 -2.34 18.32
C CYS A 18 12.84 -3.33 19.30
N ARG A 19 12.37 -2.86 20.47
CA ARG A 19 11.67 -3.71 21.45
C ARG A 19 10.18 -3.94 21.16
N LEU A 20 9.65 -3.44 20.04
CA LEU A 20 8.31 -3.77 19.56
C LEU A 20 8.42 -4.45 18.19
N PRO A 21 8.02 -5.73 18.05
CA PRO A 21 8.15 -6.49 16.80
C PRO A 21 7.43 -5.85 15.60
N SER A 22 6.49 -4.93 15.86
CA SER A 22 5.71 -4.20 14.84
C SER A 22 6.31 -2.88 14.36
N ARG A 23 7.46 -2.45 14.91
CA ARG A 23 8.01 -1.09 14.68
C ARG A 23 9.44 -1.04 14.12
N CYS A 24 10.03 -2.20 13.85
CA CYS A 24 11.35 -2.30 13.26
C CYS A 24 11.30 -2.05 11.75
N GLN A 25 11.42 -0.79 11.35
CA GLN A 25 11.55 -0.42 9.94
C GLN A 25 13.00 -0.59 9.48
N HIS A 26 13.20 -1.20 8.32
CA HIS A 26 14.50 -1.31 7.66
C HIS A 26 14.35 -0.74 6.25
N GLY A 27 15.13 0.29 5.91
CA GLY A 27 14.98 0.99 4.63
C GLY A 27 13.56 1.51 4.38
N GLY A 28 12.85 1.94 5.42
CA GLY A 28 11.45 2.40 5.36
C GLY A 28 10.39 1.29 5.30
N VAL A 29 10.75 0.01 5.17
CA VAL A 29 9.78 -1.10 5.11
C VAL A 29 9.55 -1.70 6.50
N SER A 30 8.28 -1.94 6.84
CA SER A 30 7.83 -2.65 8.05
C SER A 30 6.85 -3.78 7.71
N HIS A 31 6.80 -4.78 8.59
CA HIS A 31 5.79 -5.84 8.57
C HIS A 31 4.63 -5.48 9.50
N GLN A 32 3.39 -5.68 9.03
CA GLN A 32 2.18 -5.38 9.79
C GLN A 32 1.17 -6.52 9.69
N ASP A 33 0.46 -6.80 10.78
CA ASP A 33 -0.60 -7.81 10.86
C ASP A 33 -1.77 -7.32 11.75
N ARG A 34 -2.82 -8.15 11.88
CA ARG A 34 -3.96 -7.91 12.80
C ARG A 34 -3.95 -8.86 13.99
N GLY A 35 -2.79 -9.07 14.62
CA GLY A 35 -2.63 -9.88 15.84
C GLY A 35 -2.67 -11.39 15.63
N ALA A 36 -2.97 -11.85 14.41
CA ALA A 36 -2.91 -13.24 14.01
C ALA A 36 -2.27 -13.39 12.63
N ARG A 37 -1.91 -14.64 12.28
CA ARG A 37 -1.22 -14.96 11.04
C ARG A 37 -2.18 -14.88 9.86
N TYR A 38 -1.87 -14.05 8.86
CA TYR A 38 -2.56 -14.00 7.57
C TYR A 38 -4.05 -13.64 7.67
N GLN A 39 -4.33 -12.38 8.01
CA GLN A 39 -5.68 -11.89 8.27
C GLN A 39 -6.11 -10.74 7.35
N LEU A 40 -5.27 -10.31 6.41
CA LEU A 40 -5.51 -9.16 5.55
C LEU A 40 -5.69 -9.59 4.10
N SER A 41 -6.81 -9.20 3.49
CA SER A 41 -6.95 -9.14 2.03
C SER A 41 -6.08 -8.02 1.46
N LEU A 42 -5.91 -7.96 0.14
CA LEU A 42 -5.14 -6.88 -0.49
C LEU A 42 -5.71 -5.50 -0.13
N ALA A 43 -7.03 -5.32 -0.20
CA ALA A 43 -7.69 -4.06 0.12
C ALA A 43 -7.55 -3.70 1.61
N GLU A 44 -7.61 -4.68 2.51
CA GLU A 44 -7.39 -4.46 3.94
C GLU A 44 -5.93 -4.11 4.24
N ALA A 45 -4.98 -4.70 3.52
CA ALA A 45 -3.56 -4.40 3.66
C ALA A 45 -3.24 -2.96 3.20
N VAL A 46 -3.83 -2.51 2.09
CA VAL A 46 -3.77 -1.09 1.66
C VAL A 46 -4.28 -0.19 2.77
N THR A 47 -5.52 -0.44 3.23
CA THR A 47 -6.16 0.38 4.28
C THR A 47 -5.34 0.42 5.57
N LEU A 48 -4.75 -0.72 5.96
CA LEU A 48 -3.90 -0.82 7.13
C LEU A 48 -2.65 0.05 6.98
N CYS A 49 -1.91 -0.07 5.88
CA CYS A 49 -0.71 0.75 5.66
C CYS A 49 -1.06 2.25 5.63
N ASP A 50 -2.16 2.62 4.96
CA ASP A 50 -2.63 4.01 4.88
C ASP A 50 -2.96 4.57 6.27
N SER A 51 -3.62 3.77 7.13
CA SER A 51 -3.93 4.15 8.51
C SER A 51 -2.69 4.41 9.38
N LEU A 52 -1.55 3.83 8.99
CA LEU A 52 -0.25 4.01 9.62
C LEU A 52 0.56 5.16 9.00
N GLY A 53 -0.02 5.93 8.08
CA GLY A 53 0.70 7.00 7.36
C GLY A 53 1.77 6.47 6.40
N SER A 54 1.58 5.26 5.89
CA SER A 54 2.48 4.54 4.99
C SER A 54 1.70 4.04 3.77
N SER A 55 2.36 3.45 2.79
CA SER A 55 1.70 2.75 1.67
C SER A 55 2.13 1.30 1.63
N LEU A 56 1.47 0.44 0.83
CA LEU A 56 2.08 -0.85 0.49
C LEU A 56 3.46 -0.60 -0.13
N ALA A 57 4.44 -1.39 0.30
CA ALA A 57 5.77 -1.37 -0.29
C ALA A 57 5.71 -1.91 -1.72
N ASN A 58 6.57 -1.42 -2.59
CA ASN A 58 6.82 -2.03 -3.90
C ASN A 58 8.00 -3.01 -3.86
N LEU A 59 8.19 -3.80 -4.91
CA LEU A 59 9.26 -4.81 -4.95
C LEU A 59 10.65 -4.18 -4.74
N GLY A 60 10.94 -3.05 -5.38
CA GLY A 60 12.23 -2.38 -5.25
C GLY A 60 12.53 -1.90 -3.83
N GLN A 61 11.51 -1.40 -3.12
CA GLN A 61 11.60 -1.01 -1.71
C GLN A 61 11.85 -2.22 -0.81
N VAL A 62 11.16 -3.35 -1.04
CA VAL A 62 11.39 -4.58 -0.26
C VAL A 62 12.80 -5.13 -0.51
N GLN A 63 13.29 -5.10 -1.75
CA GLN A 63 14.67 -5.49 -2.08
C GLN A 63 15.71 -4.58 -1.43
N ALA A 64 15.50 -3.27 -1.45
CA ALA A 64 16.38 -2.31 -0.76
C ALA A 64 16.37 -2.54 0.76
N ALA A 65 15.20 -2.73 1.35
CA ALA A 65 15.03 -3.06 2.75
C ALA A 65 15.72 -4.38 3.13
N GLN A 66 15.62 -5.41 2.28
CA GLN A 66 16.29 -6.70 2.49
C GLN A 66 17.80 -6.53 2.59
N ARG A 67 18.40 -5.76 1.66
CA ARG A 67 19.83 -5.42 1.72
C ARG A 67 20.21 -4.65 2.98
N ALA A 68 19.28 -3.89 3.54
CA ALA A 68 19.43 -3.18 4.81
C ALA A 68 19.11 -4.04 6.06
N GLY A 69 18.85 -5.35 5.91
CA GLY A 69 18.61 -6.26 7.04
C GLY A 69 17.14 -6.67 7.25
N PHE A 70 16.20 -6.19 6.42
CA PHE A 70 14.80 -6.55 6.54
C PHE A 70 14.56 -8.03 6.22
N GLN A 71 14.03 -8.79 7.17
CA GLN A 71 13.61 -10.16 6.94
C GLN A 71 12.34 -10.51 7.72
N THR A 72 11.51 -11.37 7.12
CA THR A 72 10.28 -11.90 7.70
C THR A 72 10.26 -13.44 7.55
N CYS A 73 9.40 -14.11 8.31
CA CYS A 73 9.06 -15.53 8.10
C CYS A 73 7.57 -15.69 7.73
N ARG A 74 7.01 -14.63 7.14
CA ARG A 74 5.59 -14.49 6.79
C ARG A 74 5.50 -13.73 5.47
N TYR A 75 4.63 -14.19 4.59
CA TYR A 75 4.29 -13.47 3.37
C TYR A 75 3.40 -12.28 3.70
N GLY A 76 3.70 -11.12 3.12
CA GLY A 76 2.87 -9.93 3.21
C GLY A 76 2.58 -9.35 1.85
N TRP A 77 1.40 -8.73 1.70
CA TRP A 77 1.02 -7.97 0.53
C TRP A 77 2.02 -6.83 0.27
N ILE A 78 2.31 -6.63 -1.01
CA ILE A 78 3.04 -5.50 -1.59
C ILE A 78 2.18 -4.95 -2.75
N GLN A 79 2.66 -3.91 -3.45
CA GLN A 79 1.99 -3.39 -4.64
C GLN A 79 1.78 -4.45 -5.73
N ASP A 80 0.94 -4.14 -6.72
CA ASP A 80 0.68 -4.95 -7.91
C ASP A 80 0.02 -6.32 -7.66
N GLY A 81 -0.68 -6.48 -6.52
CA GLY A 81 -1.35 -7.74 -6.18
C GLY A 81 -0.38 -8.90 -5.92
N LEU A 82 0.85 -8.56 -5.53
CA LEU A 82 1.88 -9.52 -5.19
C LEU A 82 1.96 -9.67 -3.66
N VAL A 83 2.38 -10.86 -3.23
CA VAL A 83 2.88 -11.06 -1.87
C VAL A 83 4.38 -11.31 -1.91
N ALA A 84 5.09 -10.84 -0.88
CA ALA A 84 6.52 -11.01 -0.75
C ALA A 84 6.91 -11.60 0.61
N ILE A 85 8.00 -12.39 0.62
CA ILE A 85 8.74 -12.76 1.83
C ILE A 85 10.21 -12.37 1.63
N SER A 86 10.79 -11.71 2.62
CA SER A 86 12.19 -11.28 2.60
C SER A 86 13.02 -12.13 3.55
N ARG A 87 14.15 -12.66 3.10
CA ARG A 87 15.10 -13.44 3.92
C ARG A 87 16.50 -12.87 3.77
N VAL A 88 17.14 -12.52 4.88
CA VAL A 88 18.55 -12.14 4.92
C VAL A 88 19.40 -13.35 5.28
N THR A 89 18.95 -14.14 6.26
CA THR A 89 19.57 -15.42 6.61
C THR A 89 18.69 -16.60 6.24
N PRO A 90 19.28 -17.77 5.89
CA PRO A 90 18.52 -18.99 5.65
C PRO A 90 17.83 -19.44 6.95
N HIS A 91 16.64 -20.02 6.82
CA HIS A 91 15.92 -20.60 7.96
C HIS A 91 15.03 -21.75 7.50
N ALA A 92 15.13 -22.91 8.18
CA ALA A 92 14.46 -24.15 7.77
C ALA A 92 12.94 -24.00 7.58
N ASN A 93 12.30 -23.16 8.40
CA ASN A 93 10.84 -22.96 8.37
C ASN A 93 10.38 -21.77 7.51
N CYS A 94 11.29 -21.08 6.80
CA CYS A 94 10.96 -19.88 6.04
C CYS A 94 11.52 -19.97 4.63
N ALA A 95 10.66 -19.80 3.62
CA ALA A 95 11.06 -19.74 2.20
C ALA A 95 12.02 -20.86 1.77
N ASN A 96 11.76 -22.10 2.20
CA ASN A 96 12.57 -23.29 1.86
C ASN A 96 14.07 -23.14 2.15
N ASN A 97 14.41 -22.48 3.27
CA ASN A 97 15.79 -22.25 3.68
C ASN A 97 16.62 -21.38 2.71
N LEU A 98 15.96 -20.60 1.85
CA LEU A 98 16.62 -19.72 0.91
C LEU A 98 16.71 -18.26 1.41
N THR A 99 17.55 -17.46 0.73
CA THR A 99 17.76 -16.03 0.99
C THR A 99 17.34 -15.19 -0.21
N GLY A 100 16.92 -13.95 0.04
CA GLY A 100 16.47 -13.02 -0.98
C GLY A 100 15.01 -12.59 -0.78
N VAL A 101 14.44 -11.96 -1.80
CA VAL A 101 13.03 -11.55 -1.82
C VAL A 101 12.28 -12.46 -2.79
N TYR A 102 11.30 -13.20 -2.28
CA TYR A 102 10.46 -14.10 -3.08
C TYR A 102 9.08 -13.51 -3.22
N THR A 103 8.61 -13.36 -4.45
CA THR A 103 7.29 -12.82 -4.77
C THR A 103 6.39 -13.83 -5.43
N SER A 104 5.09 -13.70 -5.23
CA SER A 104 4.08 -14.48 -5.94
C SER A 104 2.80 -13.68 -6.12
N ALA A 105 2.18 -13.77 -7.30
CA ALA A 105 0.84 -13.22 -7.53
C ALA A 105 -0.21 -14.04 -6.79
N ARG A 106 -1.22 -13.35 -6.26
CA ARG A 106 -2.27 -13.93 -5.43
C ARG A 106 -3.61 -13.26 -5.72
N ASP A 107 -4.69 -14.01 -5.52
CA ASP A 107 -6.03 -13.44 -5.61
C ASP A 107 -6.24 -12.43 -4.48
N SER A 108 -6.83 -11.28 -4.79
CA SER A 108 -6.96 -10.15 -3.85
C SER A 108 -7.78 -10.46 -2.60
N SER A 109 -8.59 -11.52 -2.62
CA SER A 109 -9.39 -12.02 -1.50
C SER A 109 -8.62 -12.92 -0.53
N GLN A 110 -7.48 -13.49 -0.96
CA GLN A 110 -6.65 -14.32 -0.10
C GLN A 110 -6.09 -13.50 1.06
N LYS A 111 -5.77 -14.19 2.16
CA LYS A 111 -5.34 -13.54 3.38
C LYS A 111 -3.83 -13.71 3.58
N PHE A 112 -3.16 -12.60 3.84
CA PHE A 112 -1.74 -12.50 4.16
C PHE A 112 -1.53 -11.39 5.20
N ASP A 113 -0.27 -11.03 5.42
CA ASP A 113 0.07 -9.83 6.20
C ASP A 113 0.25 -8.64 5.26
N ALA A 114 0.80 -7.53 5.74
CA ALA A 114 1.17 -6.39 4.91
C ALA A 114 2.65 -6.03 5.07
N LEU A 115 3.31 -5.67 3.97
CA LEU A 115 4.59 -4.97 4.00
C LEU A 115 4.35 -3.50 3.64
N CYS A 116 4.48 -2.63 4.64
CA CYS A 116 4.22 -1.21 4.48
C CYS A 116 5.53 -0.44 4.35
N PHE A 117 5.54 0.59 3.50
CA PHE A 117 6.67 1.48 3.26
C PHE A 117 6.36 2.90 3.74
N ASN A 118 7.25 3.45 4.55
CA ASN A 118 7.22 4.83 5.00
C ASN A 118 8.56 5.52 4.70
N TYR A 119 8.51 6.61 3.93
CA TYR A 119 9.68 7.38 3.53
C TYR A 119 10.41 8.04 4.71
N THR A 120 9.70 8.38 5.79
CA THR A 120 10.32 8.92 7.02
C THR A 120 11.19 7.87 7.71
N GLY A 121 10.91 6.58 7.53
CA GLY A 121 11.74 5.48 8.04
C GLY A 121 13.13 5.41 7.40
N ILE A 122 13.36 6.13 6.30
CA ILE A 122 14.68 6.23 5.64
C ILE A 122 15.52 7.34 6.30
N THR A 123 14.90 8.46 6.68
CA THR A 123 15.63 9.65 7.16
C THR A 123 16.12 9.54 8.60
N VAL A 124 15.56 8.63 9.41
CA VAL A 124 16.01 8.38 10.79
C VAL A 124 17.23 7.48 10.89
N ASN A 125 17.55 6.72 9.83
CA ASN A 125 18.64 5.73 9.85
C ASN A 125 19.59 5.80 8.63
N GLY A 126 19.38 6.73 7.68
CA GLY A 126 20.21 6.94 6.49
C GLY A 126 20.95 8.29 6.52
N PRO A 127 22.04 8.46 5.73
CA PRO A 127 22.67 9.76 5.55
C PRO A 127 21.65 10.70 4.93
N THR A 128 21.54 11.90 5.49
CA THR A 128 20.54 12.92 5.17
C THR A 128 20.50 13.22 3.67
N SER A 129 19.62 12.56 2.93
CA SER A 129 19.19 13.01 1.61
C SER A 129 17.69 13.27 1.68
N SER A 130 17.34 14.54 1.60
CA SER A 130 15.98 15.07 1.52
C SER A 130 15.14 14.30 0.48
N PRO A 131 13.82 14.15 0.69
CA PRO A 131 12.93 13.56 -0.30
C PRO A 131 12.90 14.39 -1.60
N PRO A 132 12.72 13.76 -2.79
CA PRO A 132 12.38 14.51 -4.00
C PRO A 132 11.01 15.18 -3.82
N ASP A 133 10.94 16.47 -4.12
CA ASP A 133 9.84 17.42 -3.85
C ASP A 133 8.44 17.07 -4.44
N ASN A 134 8.28 15.92 -5.09
CA ASN A 134 7.07 15.60 -5.86
C ASN A 134 6.05 14.71 -5.12
N ALA A 135 6.08 14.66 -3.78
CA ALA A 135 5.05 13.99 -2.97
C ALA A 135 4.06 14.98 -2.30
N ARG A 136 3.94 16.21 -2.81
CA ARG A 136 2.88 17.13 -2.37
C ARG A 136 1.56 16.73 -3.04
N LYS A 137 0.78 15.89 -2.35
CA LYS A 137 -0.62 15.59 -2.65
C LYS A 137 -1.41 16.92 -2.83
N PRO A 138 -2.29 17.06 -3.84
CA PRO A 138 -3.10 18.26 -4.00
C PRO A 138 -3.97 18.49 -2.76
N THR A 139 -3.84 19.69 -2.20
CA THR A 139 -4.65 20.19 -1.09
C THR A 139 -6.12 20.21 -1.53
N ARG A 140 -6.95 19.47 -0.81
CA ARG A 140 -8.42 19.53 -0.90
C ARG A 140 -8.88 20.95 -0.52
N PRO A 141 -9.70 21.66 -1.32
CA PRO A 141 -10.50 22.75 -0.80
C PRO A 141 -11.72 22.14 -0.11
N SER A 142 -11.83 22.36 1.21
CA SER A 142 -13.09 22.25 1.93
C SER A 142 -13.72 23.64 1.97
N SER A 143 -14.89 23.83 1.36
CA SER A 143 -15.86 24.81 1.86
C SER A 143 -17.26 24.48 1.33
N THR A 144 -18.12 24.23 2.29
CA THR A 144 -19.57 24.03 2.24
C THR A 144 -20.31 25.32 1.83
N SER A 145 -21.59 25.13 1.48
CA SER A 145 -22.77 26.02 1.61
C SER A 145 -23.26 26.80 0.39
N GLU A 146 -24.46 26.41 -0.03
CA GLU A 146 -25.65 27.20 -0.36
C GLU A 146 -25.59 28.33 -1.41
N ALA A 147 -26.50 28.25 -2.40
CA ALA A 147 -26.93 29.38 -3.21
C ALA A 147 -27.73 30.40 -2.38
N PRO A 148 -27.76 31.69 -2.77
CA PRO A 148 -28.93 32.15 -3.52
C PRO A 148 -28.65 33.18 -4.63
N GLN A 149 -29.70 33.38 -5.43
CA GLN A 149 -29.82 34.09 -6.71
C GLN A 149 -29.45 35.58 -6.66
N THR A 150 -28.97 36.12 -7.79
CA THR A 150 -29.47 37.40 -8.37
C THR A 150 -29.07 37.54 -9.83
N SER A 151 -30.03 38.01 -10.62
CA SER A 151 -30.02 38.21 -12.06
C SER A 151 -29.30 39.50 -12.46
N VAL A 152 -28.54 39.48 -13.57
CA VAL A 152 -28.49 40.60 -14.53
C VAL A 152 -28.37 40.03 -15.96
N HIS A 153 -29.35 40.37 -16.80
CA HIS A 153 -29.39 40.16 -18.25
C HIS A 153 -28.31 40.97 -18.99
N VAL A 154 -27.83 40.49 -20.15
CA VAL A 154 -28.06 41.08 -21.50
C VAL A 154 -27.40 40.17 -22.55
N GLY A 155 -28.15 39.81 -23.60
CA GLY A 155 -27.63 39.14 -24.81
C GLY A 155 -28.42 37.88 -25.19
N GLY A 156 -29.69 38.05 -25.54
CA GLY A 156 -30.62 36.96 -25.81
C GLY A 156 -30.32 36.18 -27.08
N VAL A 157 -30.21 34.86 -26.92
CA VAL A 157 -30.90 33.83 -27.72
C VAL A 157 -31.07 32.61 -26.80
N SER A 158 -32.32 32.24 -26.48
CA SER A 158 -32.64 31.08 -25.65
C SER A 158 -32.81 29.83 -26.53
N LEU A 159 -31.98 28.81 -26.30
CA LEU A 159 -32.27 27.43 -26.73
C LEU A 159 -32.84 26.66 -25.53
N PRO A 160 -33.90 25.84 -25.71
CA PRO A 160 -34.46 25.05 -24.62
C PRO A 160 -33.48 23.94 -24.21
N PRO A 161 -33.27 23.69 -22.91
CA PRO A 161 -32.53 22.52 -22.45
C PRO A 161 -33.39 21.27 -22.66
N THR A 162 -32.99 20.41 -23.60
CA THR A 162 -33.54 19.05 -23.72
C THR A 162 -33.05 18.21 -22.54
N THR A 163 -33.92 18.05 -21.54
CA THR A 163 -33.80 17.00 -20.52
C THR A 163 -34.12 15.65 -21.16
N GLY A 164 -33.11 14.95 -21.64
CA GLY A 164 -33.23 13.63 -22.28
C GLY A 164 -32.50 12.55 -21.49
N ASN A 165 -33.29 11.76 -20.76
CA ASN A 165 -32.91 10.64 -19.91
C ASN A 165 -32.18 9.53 -20.70
N TRP A 166 -30.99 9.13 -20.25
CA TRP A 166 -30.22 8.02 -20.81
C TRP A 166 -30.66 6.71 -20.18
N ASN A 167 -31.73 6.10 -20.70
CA ASN A 167 -32.07 4.69 -20.46
C ASN A 167 -33.14 4.26 -21.45
N SER A 168 -32.73 3.67 -22.58
CA SER A 168 -33.46 2.68 -23.40
C SER A 168 -32.77 2.55 -24.77
N PHE A 169 -31.66 1.82 -24.83
CA PHE A 169 -31.20 1.27 -26.12
C PHE A 169 -31.83 -0.10 -26.29
N SER A 170 -33.00 -0.13 -26.92
CA SER A 170 -33.61 -1.34 -27.47
C SER A 170 -33.11 -1.48 -28.91
N ILE A 171 -32.22 -2.44 -29.15
CA ILE A 171 -31.79 -2.81 -30.51
C ILE A 171 -32.89 -3.67 -31.11
N THR A 172 -33.59 -3.17 -32.12
CA THR A 172 -34.48 -3.98 -32.97
C THR A 172 -33.99 -3.91 -34.42
N GLN A 173 -33.77 -5.08 -34.99
CA GLN A 173 -33.27 -5.34 -36.35
C GLN A 173 -34.23 -4.85 -37.45
N PRO A 174 -33.75 -4.64 -38.68
CA PRO A 174 -34.57 -4.75 -39.87
C PRO A 174 -34.30 -6.08 -40.61
N SER A 175 -35.40 -6.74 -40.99
CA SER A 175 -35.45 -7.99 -41.75
C SER A 175 -36.11 -7.79 -43.11
N VAL A 176 -35.64 -8.58 -44.08
CA VAL A 176 -36.28 -9.08 -45.32
C VAL A 176 -36.11 -8.27 -46.61
N GLY A 177 -35.71 -8.98 -47.68
CA GLY A 177 -36.08 -8.66 -49.06
C GLY A 177 -35.23 -9.30 -50.15
N THR A 178 -35.43 -10.59 -50.44
CA THR A 178 -34.98 -11.29 -51.67
C THR A 178 -35.73 -10.77 -52.90
N PRO A 179 -35.13 -10.89 -54.09
CA PRO A 179 -35.63 -11.82 -55.11
C PRO A 179 -34.66 -12.96 -55.43
#